data_AF-A0A7L3UV86-F1
#
_entry.id   AF-A0A7L3UV86-F1
#
_cell.length_a   1.000
_cell.length_b   1.000
_cell.length_c   1.000
_cell.angle_alpha   90.00
_cell.angle_beta   90.00
_cell.angle_gamma   90.00
#
_symmetry.space_group_name_H-M   'P 1'
#
loop_
_entity.id
_entity.type
_entity.pdbx_description
1 polymer ?
#
loop_
_entity_poly.entity_id
_entity_poly.type
_entity_poly.pdbx_seq_one_letter_code
_entity_poly.pdbx_strand_id
1 'polypeptide(L)'
;VLHSLRYLQVAVSEPSPGIPQFMDIGYLDGIPFMRYDSERGRAEPLTQWMKDGVEPEYWEGGTQISLRSQHIHARNLETLRERYNQSRGLHTNLRVYGCDLLSDGSVRGSHRHSYDGRDFISFDLESGRFVAADSVAEITRRRWEEEGTMAEAQTNYLKHECPEWLRKYVGYGQKEVERKEPPDVHVSRREEHGTLILSCHVYGFYPNTITVSWMKGSETLDQETEWGGIVPNSDGTFHTWARIEALPEEQEQYRCRVEHPGMPGPGIFAW
;
A
#
# COMPACT_ATOMS: atom_id res chain seq x y z
N VAL A 1 9.73 -7.04 -7.03
CA VAL A 1 10.20 -5.81 -6.34
C VAL A 1 11.00 -6.29 -5.15
N LEU A 2 12.20 -5.73 -4.92
CA LEU A 2 13.02 -6.05 -3.76
C LEU A 2 12.61 -5.18 -2.57
N HIS A 3 12.56 -3.86 -2.77
CA HIS A 3 12.05 -2.90 -1.79
C HIS A 3 11.21 -1.83 -2.47
N SER A 4 10.31 -1.18 -1.73
CA SER A 4 9.41 -0.13 -2.20
C SER A 4 9.26 0.97 -1.16
N LEU A 5 9.30 2.22 -1.62
CA LEU A 5 8.99 3.41 -0.83
C LEU A 5 7.78 4.07 -1.47
N ARG A 6 6.69 4.24 -0.70
CA ARG A 6 5.45 4.85 -1.17
C ARG A 6 4.96 5.89 -0.19
N TYR A 7 4.43 6.99 -0.71
CA TYR A 7 3.71 7.99 0.06
C TYR A 7 2.28 8.08 -0.44
N LEU A 8 1.33 8.12 0.49
CA LEU A 8 -0.09 8.30 0.26
C LEU A 8 -0.51 9.61 0.91
N GLN A 9 -0.89 10.57 0.08
CA GLN A 9 -1.50 11.82 0.51
C GLN A 9 -2.98 11.78 0.19
N VAL A 10 -3.82 12.11 1.17
CA VAL A 10 -5.28 12.15 1.03
C VAL A 10 -5.79 13.46 1.58
N ALA A 11 -6.63 14.14 0.81
CA ALA A 11 -7.34 15.33 1.23
C ALA A 11 -8.84 15.16 1.02
N VAL A 12 -9.62 15.69 1.95
CA VAL A 12 -11.08 15.71 1.89
C VAL A 12 -11.61 17.13 2.01
N SER A 13 -12.67 17.48 1.28
CA SER A 13 -13.30 18.81 1.39
C SER A 13 -14.10 18.96 2.68
N GLU A 14 -14.69 17.88 3.17
CA GLU A 14 -15.52 17.83 4.37
C GLU A 14 -14.92 16.81 5.37
N PRO A 15 -14.09 17.26 6.33
CA PRO A 15 -13.55 16.37 7.37
C PRO A 15 -14.66 15.87 8.31
N SER A 16 -14.42 14.73 8.94
CA SER A 16 -15.38 14.08 9.85
C SER A 16 -14.63 13.41 11.02
N PRO A 17 -15.31 12.95 12.09
CA PRO A 17 -14.62 12.32 13.21
C PRO A 17 -13.73 11.15 12.77
N GLY A 18 -12.43 11.27 13.00
CA GLY A 18 -11.42 10.28 12.59
C GLY A 18 -10.89 10.44 11.16
N ILE A 19 -11.40 11.40 10.39
CA ILE A 19 -10.93 11.73 9.04
C ILE A 19 -10.52 13.21 9.01
N PRO A 20 -9.23 13.52 9.22
CA PRO A 20 -8.70 14.88 9.13
C PRO A 20 -8.83 15.41 7.69
N GLN A 21 -8.77 16.74 7.54
CA GLN A 21 -8.84 17.38 6.21
C GLN A 21 -7.72 16.89 5.28
N PHE A 22 -6.53 16.64 5.83
CA PHE A 22 -5.39 16.13 5.10
C PHE A 22 -4.61 15.10 5.93
N MET A 23 -4.11 14.07 5.26
CA MET A 23 -3.20 13.07 5.81
C MET A 23 -2.10 12.73 4.79
N ASP A 24 -0.92 12.41 5.31
CA ASP A 24 0.23 11.92 4.55
C ASP A 24 0.82 10.72 5.28
N ILE A 25 0.97 9.58 4.61
CA ILE A 25 1.48 8.34 5.19
C ILE A 25 2.58 7.79 4.28
N GLY A 26 3.76 7.55 4.85
CA GLY A 26 4.88 6.91 4.18
C GLY A 26 4.95 5.43 4.53
N TYR A 27 5.17 4.59 3.51
CA TYR A 27 5.28 3.14 3.59
C TYR A 27 6.63 2.68 3.06
N LEU A 28 7.29 1.80 3.81
CA LEU A 28 8.47 1.05 3.39
C LEU A 28 8.05 -0.43 3.32
N ASP A 29 8.09 -1.04 2.14
CA ASP A 29 7.66 -2.42 1.92
C ASP A 29 6.24 -2.73 2.43
N GLY A 30 5.36 -1.73 2.29
CA GLY A 30 3.97 -1.81 2.75
C GLY A 30 3.77 -1.52 4.24
N ILE A 31 4.84 -1.22 4.98
CA ILE A 31 4.79 -0.95 6.43
C ILE A 31 4.78 0.56 6.64
N PRO A 32 3.75 1.12 7.28
CA PRO A 32 3.68 2.55 7.54
C PRO A 32 4.76 2.95 8.54
N PHE A 33 5.65 3.87 8.15
CA PHE A 33 6.80 4.31 8.97
C PHE A 33 6.71 5.76 9.43
N MET A 34 5.89 6.58 8.76
CA MET A 34 5.61 7.95 9.14
C MET A 34 4.15 8.30 8.91
N ARG A 35 3.65 9.27 9.67
CA ARG A 35 2.36 9.92 9.41
C ARG A 35 2.45 11.43 9.60
N TYR A 36 1.58 12.14 8.91
CA TYR A 36 1.18 13.51 9.21
C TYR A 36 -0.34 13.58 9.05
N ASP A 37 -0.99 14.37 9.90
CA ASP A 37 -2.37 14.78 9.69
C ASP A 37 -2.57 16.26 10.04
N SER A 38 -3.59 16.87 9.43
CA SER A 38 -3.89 18.29 9.60
C SER A 38 -4.36 18.66 11.01
N GLU A 39 -4.76 17.71 11.85
CA GLU A 39 -5.16 17.98 13.24
C GLU A 39 -3.94 18.12 14.14
N ARG A 40 -2.93 17.26 13.96
CA ARG A 40 -1.65 17.30 14.69
C ARG A 40 -0.69 18.35 14.15
N GLY A 41 -0.72 18.58 12.84
CA GLY A 41 0.15 19.56 12.17
C GLY A 41 1.65 19.24 12.24
N ARG A 42 2.03 17.98 12.49
CA ARG A 42 3.43 17.54 12.54
C ARG A 42 3.61 16.14 11.98
N ALA A 43 4.74 15.90 11.33
CA ALA A 43 5.16 14.59 10.88
C ALA A 43 5.74 13.80 12.06
N GLU A 44 5.32 12.55 12.22
CA GLU A 44 5.72 11.67 13.32
C GLU A 44 6.16 10.30 12.79
N PRO A 45 7.16 9.66 13.43
CA PRO A 45 7.47 8.26 13.18
C PRO A 45 6.33 7.35 13.67
N LEU A 46 6.06 6.30 12.91
CA LEU A 46 5.19 5.20 13.29
C LEU A 46 5.96 3.95 13.73
N THR A 47 7.26 3.92 13.47
CA THR A 47 8.14 2.79 13.81
C THR A 47 9.33 3.26 14.64
N GLN A 48 9.80 2.38 15.53
CA GLN A 48 10.94 2.68 16.40
C GLN A 48 12.23 2.86 15.60
N TRP A 49 12.44 2.06 14.56
CA TRP A 49 13.63 2.16 13.70
C TRP A 49 13.71 3.49 12.94
N MET A 50 12.58 4.09 12.55
CA MET A 50 12.58 5.44 11.98
C MET A 50 12.89 6.50 13.01
N LYS A 51 12.34 6.35 14.22
CA LYS A 51 12.59 7.29 15.31
C LYS A 51 14.08 7.34 15.68
N ASP A 52 14.75 6.20 15.68
CA ASP A 52 16.16 6.07 16.06
C ASP A 52 17.13 6.30 14.88
N GLY A 53 16.67 6.11 13.64
CA GLY A 53 17.51 6.16 12.44
C GLY A 53 17.71 7.55 11.82
N VAL A 54 16.95 8.56 12.24
CA VAL A 54 17.02 9.92 11.68
C VAL A 54 17.25 10.97 12.77
N GLU A 55 17.95 12.04 12.41
CA GLU A 55 18.14 13.20 13.29
C GLU A 55 16.83 13.96 13.51
N PRO A 56 16.66 14.68 14.65
CA PRO A 56 15.43 15.42 14.95
C PRO A 56 14.98 16.39 13.84
N GLU A 57 15.93 17.05 13.17
CA GLU A 57 15.66 18.04 12.12
C GLU A 57 14.99 17.44 10.87
N TYR A 58 15.14 16.12 10.66
CA TYR A 58 14.44 15.40 9.59
C TYR A 58 12.92 15.59 9.68
N TRP A 59 12.36 15.55 10.90
CA TRP A 59 10.92 15.65 11.12
C TRP A 59 10.40 17.08 10.94
N GLU A 60 11.21 18.10 11.20
CA GLU A 60 10.86 19.48 10.91
C GLU A 60 10.74 19.70 9.40
N GLY A 61 11.72 19.22 8.62
CA GLY A 61 11.68 19.25 7.16
C GLY A 61 10.47 18.50 6.59
N GLY A 62 10.22 17.28 7.08
CA GLY A 62 9.04 16.48 6.71
C GLY A 62 7.73 17.20 7.03
N THR A 63 7.63 17.84 8.20
CA THR A 63 6.46 18.63 8.60
C THR A 63 6.20 19.79 7.66
N GLN A 64 7.23 20.55 7.26
CA GLN A 64 7.08 21.66 6.31
C GLN A 64 6.63 21.19 4.93
N ILE A 65 7.13 20.04 4.46
CA ILE A 65 6.71 19.43 3.20
C ILE A 65 5.23 19.05 3.28
N SER A 66 4.80 18.35 4.32
CA SER A 66 3.40 17.93 4.47
C SER A 66 2.44 19.12 4.66
N LEU A 67 2.86 20.18 5.37
CA LEU A 67 2.10 21.44 5.47
C LEU A 67 1.90 22.11 4.10
N ARG A 68 2.95 22.17 3.27
CA ARG A 68 2.85 22.69 1.91
C ARG A 68 1.92 21.83 1.06
N SER A 69 2.02 20.51 1.16
CA SER A 69 1.12 19.58 0.47
C SER A 69 -0.33 19.78 0.90
N GLN A 70 -0.61 19.92 2.19
CA GLN A 70 -1.95 20.20 2.71
C GLN A 70 -2.58 21.42 2.03
N HIS A 71 -1.86 22.54 1.91
CA HIS A 71 -2.37 23.73 1.24
C HIS A 71 -2.60 23.51 -0.26
N ILE A 72 -1.68 22.81 -0.94
CA ILE A 72 -1.82 22.48 -2.37
C ILE A 72 -3.07 21.62 -2.59
N HIS A 73 -3.26 20.58 -1.80
CA HIS A 73 -4.39 19.68 -1.90
C HIS A 73 -5.73 20.37 -1.58
N ALA A 74 -5.78 21.24 -0.57
CA ALA A 74 -6.97 22.05 -0.28
C ALA A 74 -7.37 22.94 -1.47
N ARG A 75 -6.40 23.57 -2.13
CA ARG A 75 -6.64 24.35 -3.35
C ARG A 75 -7.06 23.47 -4.53
N ASN A 76 -6.47 22.28 -4.66
CA ASN A 76 -6.81 21.33 -5.72
C ASN A 76 -8.25 20.86 -5.59
N LEU A 77 -8.74 20.58 -4.38
CA LEU A 77 -10.13 20.20 -4.15
C LEU A 77 -11.10 21.24 -4.70
N GLU A 78 -10.86 22.54 -4.43
CA GLU A 78 -11.72 23.61 -4.95
C GLU A 78 -11.59 23.76 -6.47
N THR A 79 -10.37 23.68 -6.99
CA THR A 79 -10.11 23.78 -8.44
C THR A 79 -10.78 22.64 -9.21
N LEU A 80 -10.72 21.42 -8.68
CA LEU A 80 -11.33 20.24 -9.32
C LEU A 80 -12.85 20.32 -9.25
N ARG A 81 -13.41 20.69 -8.09
CA ARG A 81 -14.86 20.91 -7.93
C ARG A 81 -15.41 21.87 -8.97
N GLU A 82 -14.73 23.00 -9.18
CA GLU A 82 -15.11 23.98 -10.21
C GLU A 82 -15.00 23.40 -11.63
N ARG A 83 -13.90 22.73 -11.96
CA ARG A 83 -13.68 22.18 -13.31
C ARG A 83 -14.66 21.07 -13.69
N TYR A 84 -15.09 20.27 -12.71
CA TYR A 84 -16.11 19.25 -12.90
C TYR A 84 -17.54 19.79 -12.74
N ASN A 85 -17.71 21.10 -12.53
CA ASN A 85 -19.00 21.75 -12.28
C ASN A 85 -19.82 21.09 -11.15
N GLN A 86 -19.14 20.66 -10.08
CA GLN A 86 -19.76 20.00 -8.95
C GLN A 86 -20.25 21.02 -7.91
N SER A 87 -21.33 20.66 -7.23
CA SER A 87 -21.81 21.41 -6.07
C SER A 87 -20.80 21.32 -4.92
N ARG A 88 -21.06 22.07 -3.83
CA ARG A 88 -20.40 21.76 -2.56
C ARG A 88 -20.80 20.37 -2.10
N GLY A 89 -19.95 19.76 -1.29
CA GLY A 89 -20.10 18.41 -0.78
C GLY A 89 -18.75 17.77 -0.47
N LEU A 90 -18.80 16.51 -0.07
CA LEU A 90 -17.63 15.67 0.14
C LEU A 90 -16.99 15.31 -1.20
N HIS A 91 -15.73 15.73 -1.35
CA HIS A 91 -14.84 15.39 -2.44
C HIS A 91 -13.52 14.91 -1.86
N THR A 92 -12.85 14.05 -2.61
CA THR A 92 -11.56 13.49 -2.21
C THR A 92 -10.51 13.76 -3.27
N ASN A 93 -9.31 14.14 -2.86
CA ASN A 93 -8.16 14.27 -3.73
C ASN A 93 -7.00 13.48 -3.13
N LEU A 94 -6.53 12.47 -3.86
CA LEU A 94 -5.45 11.61 -3.40
C LEU A 94 -4.26 11.73 -4.33
N ARG A 95 -3.08 11.54 -3.76
CA ARG A 95 -1.82 11.40 -4.50
C ARG A 95 -1.06 10.21 -3.94
N VAL A 96 -0.66 9.31 -4.82
CA VAL A 96 0.23 8.18 -4.52
C VAL A 96 1.49 8.34 -5.33
N TYR A 97 2.64 8.36 -4.67
CA TYR A 97 3.93 8.49 -5.34
C TYR A 97 5.03 7.72 -4.61
N GLY A 98 6.09 7.40 -5.33
CA GLY A 98 7.22 6.67 -4.78
C GLY A 98 7.93 5.81 -5.81
N CYS A 99 8.81 4.94 -5.35
CA CYS A 99 9.68 4.14 -6.19
C CYS A 99 9.88 2.72 -5.65
N ASP A 100 10.11 1.81 -6.59
CA ASP A 100 10.39 0.40 -6.34
C ASP A 100 11.83 0.11 -6.79
N LEU A 101 12.63 -0.50 -5.91
CA LEU A 101 13.93 -1.07 -6.24
C LEU A 101 13.74 -2.53 -6.66
N LEU A 102 14.19 -2.89 -7.86
CA LEU A 102 14.08 -4.23 -8.41
C LEU A 102 15.34 -5.07 -8.11
N SER A 103 15.22 -6.39 -8.29
CA SER A 103 16.30 -7.35 -8.02
C SER A 103 17.50 -7.21 -8.96
N ASP A 104 17.29 -6.66 -10.15
CA ASP A 104 18.34 -6.30 -11.11
C ASP A 104 19.00 -4.94 -10.81
N GLY A 105 18.62 -4.30 -9.71
CA GLY A 105 19.10 -2.98 -9.29
C GLY A 105 18.43 -1.81 -10.00
N SER A 106 17.52 -2.06 -10.95
CA SER A 106 16.76 -1.00 -11.62
C SER A 106 15.69 -0.40 -10.70
N VAL A 107 15.27 0.82 -11.01
CA VAL A 107 14.27 1.58 -10.25
C VAL A 107 13.06 1.83 -11.13
N ARG A 108 11.87 1.58 -10.60
CA ARG A 108 10.61 2.05 -11.19
C ARG A 108 10.00 3.13 -10.32
N GLY A 109 9.68 4.27 -10.92
CA GLY A 109 8.97 5.35 -10.24
C GLY A 109 7.49 5.33 -10.56
N SER A 110 6.68 5.84 -9.64
CA SER A 110 5.25 6.03 -9.85
C SER A 110 4.79 7.32 -9.22
N HIS A 111 3.86 7.99 -9.88
CA HIS A 111 3.23 9.20 -9.37
C HIS A 111 1.85 9.34 -10.00
N ARG A 112 0.80 9.29 -9.18
CA ARG A 112 -0.60 9.29 -9.60
C ARG A 112 -1.42 10.20 -8.71
N HIS A 113 -2.36 10.89 -9.31
CA HIS A 113 -3.40 11.67 -8.63
C HIS A 113 -4.76 11.08 -8.98
N SER A 114 -5.65 11.05 -7.99
CA SER A 114 -7.05 10.69 -8.16
C SER A 114 -7.97 11.75 -7.55
N TYR A 115 -9.20 11.78 -8.05
CA TYR A 115 -10.26 12.66 -7.60
C TYR A 115 -11.57 11.87 -7.51
N ASP A 116 -12.25 11.93 -6.37
CA ASP A 116 -13.48 11.17 -6.08
C ASP A 116 -13.36 9.66 -6.40
N GLY A 117 -12.22 9.09 -6.02
CA GLY A 117 -11.91 7.66 -6.20
C GLY A 117 -11.60 7.24 -7.64
N ARG A 118 -11.50 8.18 -8.59
CA ARG A 118 -11.17 7.91 -10.00
C ARG A 118 -9.81 8.45 -10.35
N ASP A 119 -9.09 7.74 -11.21
CA ASP A 119 -7.82 8.22 -11.76
C ASP A 119 -8.03 9.59 -12.41
N PHE A 120 -7.11 10.52 -12.14
CA PHE A 120 -7.15 11.88 -12.67
C PHE A 120 -5.96 12.13 -13.59
N ILE A 121 -4.74 12.08 -13.07
CA ILE A 121 -3.52 12.25 -13.86
C ILE A 121 -2.38 11.42 -13.28
N SER A 122 -1.56 10.84 -14.15
CA SER A 122 -0.36 10.08 -13.76
C SER A 122 0.87 10.58 -14.51
N PHE A 123 2.05 10.31 -13.97
CA PHE A 123 3.32 10.60 -14.62
C PHE A 123 3.96 9.30 -15.10
N ASP A 124 4.23 9.22 -16.40
CA ASP A 124 4.98 8.13 -16.99
C ASP A 124 6.47 8.49 -17.01
N LEU A 125 7.24 7.79 -16.17
CA LEU A 125 8.66 8.07 -15.99
C LEU A 125 9.50 7.74 -17.23
N GLU A 126 9.04 6.77 -18.04
CA GLU A 126 9.78 6.32 -19.22
C GLU A 126 9.72 7.36 -20.34
N SER A 127 8.53 7.86 -20.66
CA SER A 127 8.38 8.95 -21.63
C SER A 127 8.66 10.34 -21.05
N GLY A 128 8.64 10.49 -19.72
CA GLY A 128 8.74 11.79 -19.04
C GLY A 128 7.49 12.66 -19.21
N ARG A 129 6.33 12.04 -19.48
CA ARG A 129 5.08 12.74 -19.80
C ARG A 129 3.97 12.45 -18.81
N PHE A 130 2.99 13.32 -18.79
CA PHE A 130 1.79 13.11 -17.99
C PHE A 130 0.70 12.42 -18.83
N VAL A 131 -0.02 11.49 -18.22
CA VAL A 131 -1.17 10.80 -18.82
C VAL A 131 -2.43 11.26 -18.09
N ALA A 132 -3.29 11.98 -18.80
CA ALA A 132 -4.59 12.43 -18.31
C ALA A 132 -5.63 11.30 -18.43
N ALA A 133 -6.45 11.13 -17.39
CA ALA A 133 -7.50 10.12 -17.39
C ALA A 133 -8.79 10.58 -18.10
N ASP A 134 -9.04 11.89 -18.15
CA ASP A 134 -10.20 12.48 -18.81
C ASP A 134 -9.93 13.89 -19.38
N SER A 135 -10.97 14.48 -20.00
CA SER A 135 -10.90 15.81 -20.62
C SER A 135 -10.66 16.97 -19.65
N VAL A 136 -10.96 16.80 -18.36
CA VAL A 136 -10.70 17.82 -17.34
C VAL A 136 -9.24 17.74 -16.89
N ALA A 137 -8.71 16.53 -16.75
CA ALA A 137 -7.29 16.27 -16.48
C ALA A 137 -6.37 16.76 -17.60
N GLU A 138 -6.84 16.75 -18.85
CA GLU A 138 -6.12 17.30 -20.01
C GLU A 138 -5.73 18.78 -19.82
N ILE A 139 -6.56 19.56 -19.12
CA ILE A 139 -6.25 20.96 -18.79
C ILE A 139 -5.02 21.04 -17.88
N THR A 140 -4.95 20.18 -16.86
CA THR A 140 -3.78 20.09 -15.98
C THR A 140 -2.55 19.58 -16.73
N ARG A 141 -2.72 18.56 -17.58
CA ARG A 141 -1.63 17.97 -18.36
C ARG A 141 -0.93 19.03 -19.21
N ARG A 142 -1.71 19.77 -20.02
CA ARG A 142 -1.16 20.83 -20.89
C ARG A 142 -0.40 21.87 -20.09
N ARG A 143 -0.98 22.35 -18.99
CA ARG A 143 -0.33 23.34 -18.12
C ARG A 143 1.01 22.81 -17.57
N TRP A 144 1.06 21.59 -17.05
CA TRP A 144 2.28 21.02 -16.48
C TRP A 144 3.34 20.71 -17.55
N GLU A 145 2.93 20.29 -18.75
CA GLU A 145 3.85 20.07 -19.88
C GLU A 145 4.37 21.40 -20.48
N GLU A 146 3.54 22.44 -20.53
CA GLU A 146 3.94 23.78 -20.99
C GLU A 146 4.90 24.47 -20.01
N GLU A 147 4.66 24.35 -18.70
CA GLU A 147 5.55 24.88 -17.67
C GLU A 147 6.88 24.12 -17.60
N GLY A 148 6.91 22.83 -17.98
CA GLY A 148 8.10 21.95 -18.03
C GLY A 148 8.69 21.55 -16.67
N THR A 149 8.68 22.47 -15.72
CA THR A 149 9.25 22.32 -14.36
C THR A 149 8.66 21.14 -13.58
N MET A 150 7.37 20.84 -13.75
CA MET A 150 6.72 19.72 -13.07
C MET A 150 7.26 18.38 -13.55
N ALA A 151 7.47 18.20 -14.86
CA ALA A 151 8.00 16.97 -15.43
C ALA A 151 9.46 16.74 -15.00
N GLU A 152 10.28 17.81 -15.01
CA GLU A 152 11.66 17.77 -14.52
C GLU A 152 11.72 17.40 -13.03
N ALA A 153 10.90 18.04 -12.19
CA ALA A 153 10.85 17.76 -10.76
C ALA A 153 10.41 16.32 -10.46
N GLN A 154 9.38 15.80 -11.14
CA GLN A 154 8.98 14.39 -10.97
C GLN A 154 10.06 13.43 -11.45
N THR A 155 10.74 13.74 -12.56
CA THR A 155 11.84 12.92 -13.08
C THR A 155 12.99 12.87 -12.09
N ASN A 156 13.42 14.02 -11.55
CA ASN A 156 14.51 14.10 -10.59
C ASN A 156 14.18 13.31 -9.31
N TYR A 157 12.99 13.54 -8.76
CA TYR A 157 12.57 12.85 -7.56
C TYR A 157 12.51 11.33 -7.76
N LEU A 158 11.87 10.86 -8.84
CA LEU A 158 11.65 9.43 -9.05
C LEU A 158 12.92 8.66 -9.47
N LYS A 159 13.85 9.30 -10.18
CA LYS A 159 15.12 8.66 -10.62
C LYS A 159 16.23 8.73 -9.58
N HIS A 160 16.26 9.78 -8.74
CA HIS A 160 17.40 10.06 -7.88
C HIS A 160 17.01 10.12 -6.41
N GLU A 161 16.16 11.08 -6.02
CA GLU A 161 15.88 11.33 -4.59
C GLU A 161 15.16 10.15 -3.92
N CYS A 162 14.12 9.61 -4.55
CA CYS A 162 13.35 8.50 -3.99
C CYS A 162 14.21 7.24 -3.79
N PRO A 163 15.00 6.78 -4.79
CA PRO A 163 15.90 5.64 -4.60
C PRO A 163 16.99 5.86 -3.54
N GLU A 164 17.48 7.08 -3.38
CA GLU A 164 18.42 7.41 -2.31
C GLU A 164 17.78 7.27 -0.92
N TRP A 165 16.58 7.85 -0.74
CA TRP A 165 15.83 7.72 0.50
C TRP A 165 15.40 6.29 0.79
N LEU A 166 14.94 5.56 -0.22
CA LEU A 166 14.59 4.14 -0.11
C LEU A 166 15.76 3.33 0.45
N ARG A 167 16.97 3.50 -0.09
CA ARG A 167 18.17 2.79 0.42
C ARG A 167 18.51 3.19 1.86
N LYS A 168 18.37 4.47 2.23
CA LYS A 168 18.60 4.93 3.61
C LYS A 168 17.59 4.29 4.58
N TYR A 169 16.30 4.29 4.24
CA TYR A 169 15.27 3.73 5.10
C TYR A 169 15.38 2.20 5.24
N VAL A 170 15.74 1.49 4.16
CA VAL A 170 16.10 0.07 4.24
C VAL A 170 17.28 -0.14 5.19
N GLY A 171 18.29 0.75 5.15
CA GLY A 171 19.41 0.71 6.09
C GLY A 171 19.01 0.92 7.55
N TYR A 172 18.12 1.89 7.83
CA TYR A 172 17.62 2.15 9.19
C TYR A 172 16.76 0.99 9.71
N GLY A 173 15.92 0.44 8.85
CA GLY A 173 14.98 -0.63 9.16
C GLY A 173 15.50 -2.03 8.90
N GLN A 174 16.81 -2.25 8.68
CA GLN A 174 17.34 -3.52 8.18
C GLN A 174 16.85 -4.73 8.99
N LYS A 175 16.87 -4.63 10.33
CA LYS A 175 16.39 -5.70 11.22
C LYS A 175 14.90 -6.02 11.01
N GLU A 176 14.09 -5.00 10.75
CA GLU A 176 12.65 -5.14 10.52
C GLU A 176 12.36 -5.64 9.10
N VAL A 177 13.14 -5.22 8.11
CA VAL A 177 13.03 -5.69 6.72
C VAL A 177 13.45 -7.15 6.59
N GLU A 178 14.47 -7.57 7.33
CA GLU A 178 14.95 -8.97 7.38
C GLU A 178 14.15 -9.83 8.37
N ARG A 179 13.28 -9.23 9.19
CA ARG A 179 12.41 -9.94 10.13
C ARG A 179 11.58 -10.95 9.34
N LYS A 180 11.53 -12.17 9.86
CA LYS A 180 10.72 -13.24 9.32
C LYS A 180 9.99 -13.91 10.47
N GLU A 181 8.68 -13.81 10.45
CA GLU A 181 7.82 -14.52 11.40
C GLU A 181 7.04 -15.57 10.63
N PRO A 182 7.27 -16.86 10.92
CA PRO A 182 6.53 -17.92 10.26
C PRO A 182 5.06 -17.85 10.66
N PRO A 183 4.14 -18.19 9.73
CA PRO A 183 2.72 -18.25 10.03
C PRO A 183 2.39 -19.32 11.08
N ASP A 184 1.47 -18.99 11.98
CA ASP A 184 0.70 -19.98 12.73
C ASP A 184 -0.55 -20.36 11.95
N VAL A 185 -0.70 -21.64 11.62
CA VAL A 185 -1.73 -22.13 10.70
C VAL A 185 -2.73 -22.99 11.45
N HIS A 186 -3.99 -22.60 11.40
CA HIS A 186 -5.10 -23.33 12.00
C HIS A 186 -6.10 -23.74 10.93
N VAL A 187 -6.29 -25.04 10.77
CA VAL A 187 -7.32 -25.60 9.89
C VAL A 187 -8.52 -25.98 10.74
N SER A 188 -9.70 -25.57 10.29
CA SER A 188 -10.96 -25.84 10.98
C SER A 188 -12.03 -26.30 9.99
N ARG A 189 -13.01 -27.03 10.50
CA ARG A 189 -14.17 -27.49 9.74
C ARG A 189 -15.46 -26.92 10.31
N ARG A 190 -16.37 -26.52 9.43
CA ARG A 190 -17.70 -26.06 9.78
C ARG A 190 -18.72 -26.62 8.80
N GLU A 191 -19.85 -27.08 9.32
CA GLU A 191 -20.99 -27.46 8.49
C GLU A 191 -21.98 -26.30 8.48
N GLU A 192 -22.36 -25.85 7.28
CA GLU A 192 -23.23 -24.69 7.09
C GLU A 192 -24.25 -25.03 5.99
N HIS A 193 -25.54 -25.04 6.35
CA HIS A 193 -26.66 -25.37 5.45
C HIS A 193 -26.53 -26.71 4.70
N GLY A 194 -25.85 -27.70 5.29
CA GLY A 194 -25.62 -29.02 4.68
C GLY A 194 -24.38 -29.08 3.77
N THR A 195 -23.62 -27.99 3.67
CA THR A 195 -22.32 -27.95 3.00
C THR A 195 -21.20 -27.97 4.04
N LEU A 196 -20.19 -28.82 3.84
CA LEU A 196 -18.98 -28.82 4.66
C LEU A 196 -18.01 -27.76 4.13
N ILE A 197 -17.61 -26.83 4.99
CA ILE A 197 -16.65 -25.78 4.70
C ILE A 197 -15.37 -26.06 5.49
N LEU A 198 -14.26 -26.14 4.77
CA LEU A 198 -12.93 -26.19 5.37
C LEU A 198 -12.31 -24.79 5.34
N SER A 199 -11.82 -24.32 6.48
CA SER A 199 -11.21 -23.00 6.63
C SER A 199 -9.77 -23.14 7.11
N CYS A 200 -8.83 -22.64 6.32
CA CYS A 200 -7.43 -22.51 6.69
C CYS A 200 -7.17 -21.07 7.10
N HIS A 201 -6.95 -20.83 8.39
CA HIS A 201 -6.61 -19.53 8.93
C HIS A 201 -5.11 -19.44 9.16
N VAL A 202 -4.51 -18.32 8.76
CA VAL A 202 -3.07 -18.12 8.80
C VAL A 202 -2.78 -16.82 9.55
N TYR A 203 -2.07 -16.90 10.67
CA TYR A 203 -1.88 -15.80 11.62
C TYR A 203 -0.41 -15.48 11.84
N GLY A 204 -0.13 -14.26 12.31
CA GLY A 204 1.15 -13.91 12.91
C GLY A 204 2.34 -13.90 11.95
N PHE A 205 2.11 -13.88 10.64
CA PHE A 205 3.20 -13.98 9.67
C PHE A 205 3.74 -12.61 9.26
N TYR A 206 5.03 -12.56 8.95
CA TYR A 206 5.69 -11.38 8.40
C TYR A 206 6.91 -11.81 7.54
N PRO A 207 7.13 -11.26 6.33
CA PRO A 207 6.41 -10.15 5.70
C PRO A 207 5.02 -10.58 5.19
N ASN A 208 4.24 -9.62 4.65
CA ASN A 208 2.89 -9.88 4.12
C ASN A 208 2.86 -10.76 2.86
N THR A 209 4.00 -11.06 2.24
CA THR A 209 4.07 -11.97 1.08
C THR A 209 3.83 -13.42 1.52
N ILE A 210 2.71 -13.99 1.12
CA ILE A 210 2.31 -15.37 1.44
C ILE A 210 1.53 -16.00 0.27
N THR A 211 1.65 -17.31 0.11
CA THR A 211 0.79 -18.11 -0.77
C THR A 211 0.02 -19.09 0.09
N VAL A 212 -1.30 -19.10 -0.02
CA VAL A 212 -2.19 -20.04 0.67
C VAL A 212 -3.09 -20.68 -0.37
N SER A 213 -3.13 -22.01 -0.44
CA SER A 213 -3.98 -22.73 -1.38
C SER A 213 -4.53 -24.02 -0.77
N TRP A 214 -5.70 -24.44 -1.26
CA TRP A 214 -6.22 -25.77 -0.97
C TRP A 214 -5.72 -26.77 -2.01
N MET A 215 -5.42 -27.97 -1.56
CA MET A 215 -5.04 -29.08 -2.42
C MET A 215 -5.89 -30.31 -2.10
N LYS A 216 -6.18 -31.10 -3.14
CA LYS A 216 -6.74 -32.44 -3.02
C LYS A 216 -5.79 -33.42 -3.71
N GLY A 217 -5.14 -34.27 -2.93
CA GLY A 217 -4.03 -35.09 -3.44
C GLY A 217 -2.86 -34.22 -3.92
N SER A 218 -2.57 -34.23 -5.22
CA SER A 218 -1.51 -33.42 -5.85
C SER A 218 -2.02 -32.18 -6.59
N GLU A 219 -3.34 -31.99 -6.68
CA GLU A 219 -3.96 -30.91 -7.45
C GLU A 219 -4.26 -29.71 -6.54
N THR A 220 -3.93 -28.52 -7.02
CA THR A 220 -4.25 -27.24 -6.35
C THR A 220 -5.61 -26.74 -6.84
N LEU A 221 -6.48 -26.36 -5.90
CA LEU A 221 -7.90 -26.02 -6.14
C LEU A 221 -8.14 -24.50 -6.14
N ASP A 222 -7.37 -23.75 -6.93
CA ASP A 222 -7.43 -22.29 -6.91
C ASP A 222 -8.79 -21.73 -7.38
N GLN A 223 -9.48 -22.38 -8.32
CA GLN A 223 -10.76 -21.87 -8.82
C GLN A 223 -11.92 -22.01 -7.83
N GLU A 224 -11.79 -22.94 -6.89
CA GLU A 224 -12.80 -23.30 -5.89
C GLU A 224 -12.52 -22.69 -4.53
N THR A 225 -11.30 -22.18 -4.35
CA THR A 225 -10.87 -21.57 -3.09
C THR A 225 -11.39 -20.13 -3.01
N GLU A 226 -11.96 -19.78 -1.87
CA GLU A 226 -12.26 -18.41 -1.48
C GLU A 226 -11.13 -17.89 -0.57
N TRP A 227 -10.63 -16.69 -0.82
CA TRP A 227 -9.58 -16.08 -0.01
C TRP A 227 -10.04 -14.81 0.70
N GLY A 228 -9.60 -14.67 1.94
CA GLY A 228 -9.58 -13.39 2.64
C GLY A 228 -8.44 -12.51 2.14
N GLY A 229 -8.67 -11.21 2.10
CA GLY A 229 -7.58 -10.24 1.96
C GLY A 229 -6.55 -10.38 3.09
N ILE A 230 -5.33 -9.95 2.84
CA ILE A 230 -4.28 -9.91 3.86
C ILE A 230 -4.51 -8.68 4.74
N VAL A 231 -4.73 -8.90 6.04
CA VAL A 231 -5.08 -7.86 7.01
C VAL A 231 -3.93 -7.67 8.00
N PRO A 232 -3.51 -6.43 8.30
CA PRO A 232 -2.48 -6.17 9.30
C PRO A 232 -3.02 -6.31 10.74
N ASN A 233 -2.18 -6.81 11.63
CA ASN A 233 -2.39 -6.88 13.07
C ASN A 233 -1.72 -5.69 13.77
N SER A 234 -2.10 -5.43 15.03
CA SER A 234 -1.54 -4.33 15.84
C SER A 234 -0.06 -4.51 16.23
N ASP A 235 0.45 -5.73 16.17
CA ASP A 235 1.84 -6.10 16.45
C ASP A 235 2.74 -6.03 15.20
N GLY A 236 2.19 -5.59 14.06
CA GLY A 236 2.89 -5.48 12.78
C GLY A 236 2.93 -6.78 11.97
N THR A 237 2.34 -7.87 12.46
CA THR A 237 2.17 -9.11 11.70
C THR A 237 0.93 -9.06 10.81
N PHE A 238 0.68 -10.11 10.03
CA PHE A 238 -0.46 -10.19 9.15
C PHE A 238 -1.33 -11.43 9.42
N HIS A 239 -2.58 -11.36 8.98
CA HIS A 239 -3.55 -12.44 8.98
C HIS A 239 -4.19 -12.59 7.60
N THR A 240 -4.47 -13.83 7.20
CA THR A 240 -5.29 -14.16 6.02
C THR A 240 -5.99 -15.50 6.25
N TRP A 241 -6.91 -15.86 5.36
CA TRP A 241 -7.59 -17.15 5.39
C TRP A 241 -7.92 -17.63 3.97
N ALA A 242 -8.08 -18.95 3.83
CA ALA A 242 -8.55 -19.60 2.62
C ALA A 242 -9.65 -20.62 2.97
N ARG A 243 -10.75 -20.61 2.24
CA ARG A 243 -11.91 -21.50 2.44
C ARG A 243 -12.21 -22.28 1.18
N ILE A 244 -12.75 -23.48 1.38
CA ILE A 244 -13.24 -24.30 0.27
C ILE A 244 -14.45 -25.10 0.74
N GLU A 245 -15.41 -25.28 -0.16
CA GLU A 245 -16.49 -26.24 0.03
C GLU A 245 -15.96 -27.65 -0.27
N ALA A 246 -16.12 -28.57 0.68
CA ALA A 246 -15.63 -29.93 0.60
C ALA A 246 -16.79 -30.92 0.63
N LEU A 247 -16.60 -32.06 -0.02
CA LEU A 247 -17.51 -33.20 0.16
C LEU A 247 -17.19 -33.90 1.50
N PRO A 248 -18.18 -34.15 2.37
CA PRO A 248 -17.95 -34.80 3.67
C PRO A 248 -17.22 -36.14 3.57
N GLU A 249 -17.49 -36.91 2.52
CA GLU A 249 -16.87 -38.21 2.21
C GLU A 249 -15.36 -38.08 1.94
N GLU A 250 -14.93 -36.92 1.44
CA GLU A 250 -13.59 -36.69 0.92
C GLU A 250 -12.78 -35.71 1.77
N GLN A 251 -13.32 -35.26 2.91
CA GLN A 251 -12.71 -34.23 3.77
C GLN A 251 -11.25 -34.53 4.13
N GLU A 252 -10.92 -35.81 4.32
CA GLU A 252 -9.58 -36.29 4.67
C GLU A 252 -8.56 -36.17 3.51
N GLN A 253 -9.00 -35.88 2.29
CA GLN A 253 -8.15 -35.68 1.11
C GLN A 253 -7.70 -34.23 0.94
N TYR A 254 -8.39 -33.28 1.59
CA TYR A 254 -8.10 -31.86 1.49
C TYR A 254 -6.96 -31.46 2.42
N ARG A 255 -6.02 -30.68 1.89
CA ARG A 255 -4.89 -30.13 2.64
C ARG A 255 -4.72 -28.66 2.32
N CYS A 256 -4.48 -27.84 3.35
CA CYS A 256 -4.08 -26.46 3.16
C CYS A 256 -2.56 -26.41 2.96
N ARG A 257 -2.12 -25.85 1.84
CA ARG A 257 -0.70 -25.57 1.54
C ARG A 257 -0.43 -24.10 1.81
N VAL A 258 0.57 -23.84 2.63
CA VAL A 258 1.05 -22.48 2.93
C VAL A 258 2.51 -22.38 2.50
N GLU A 259 2.87 -21.29 1.83
CA GLU A 259 4.25 -20.96 1.50
C GLU A 259 4.55 -19.55 1.95
N HIS A 260 5.62 -19.42 2.74
CA HIS A 260 5.99 -18.14 3.32
C HIS A 260 7.52 -18.07 3.50
N PRO A 261 8.18 -16.92 3.26
CA PRO A 261 9.64 -16.78 3.37
C PRO A 261 10.23 -17.05 4.77
N GLY A 262 9.40 -17.04 5.81
CA GLY A 262 9.75 -17.38 7.19
C GLY A 262 9.71 -18.88 7.49
N MET A 263 9.22 -19.71 6.57
CA MET A 263 9.22 -21.17 6.71
C MET A 263 10.40 -21.82 5.96
N PRO A 264 10.88 -23.00 6.42
CA PRO A 264 11.94 -23.74 5.72
C PRO A 264 11.48 -24.34 4.39
N GLY A 265 10.18 -24.43 4.15
CA GLY A 265 9.56 -24.93 2.93
C GLY A 265 8.03 -24.87 3.00
N PRO A 266 7.31 -25.36 1.98
CA PRO A 266 5.85 -25.38 1.98
C PRO A 266 5.30 -26.21 3.15
N GLY A 267 4.44 -25.59 3.97
CA GLY A 267 3.71 -26.27 5.03
C GLY A 267 2.43 -26.90 4.49
N ILE A 268 2.13 -28.13 4.89
CA ILE A 268 0.91 -28.84 4.51
C ILE A 268 0.14 -29.18 5.79
N PHE A 269 -1.08 -28.65 5.88
CA PHE A 269 -1.91 -28.72 7.08
C PHE A 269 -3.22 -29.46 6.78
N ALA A 270 -3.66 -30.26 7.74
CA ALA A 270 -4.96 -30.93 7.75
C ALA A 270 -5.75 -30.43 8.97
N TRP A 271 -7.05 -30.73 9.01
CA TRP A 271 -7.90 -30.43 10.17
C TRP A 271 -7.55 -31.29 11.38
#